data_AF-A0A7R8L570-F1
#
_entry.id   AF-A0A7R8L570-F1
#
_cell.length_a   1.000
_cell.length_b   1.000
_cell.length_c   1.000
_cell.angle_alpha   90.00
_cell.angle_beta   90.00
_cell.angle_gamma   90.00
#
_symmetry.space_group_name_H-M   'P 1'
#
loop_
_entity.id
_entity.type
_entity.pdbx_description
1 polymer ?
#
loop_
_entity_poly.entity_id
_entity_poly.type
_entity_poly.pdbx_seq_one_letter_code
_entity_poly.pdbx_strand_id
1 'polypeptide(L)'
;MKKVLGVLGFLFLASLAIVLCVAAAYWNGEGLRSYLSRAVAEGIGVEGRFSPLRLRGLAVGSGGFSGEGVPGSPIGELRAEDLEARFALSAVAHGIWRIDPLRIAHLEIVFRAARREGEPTSDGSRPSGPPEAPGAGRARAGFGRMSLERGEIQRVDLRWPASILGGGALSGTRVSLKAEGSAWNGKAGGGTIACASLPNLSLEELRFRLDTGGLSLEQGRLRSEPSGSILLAGRFRWRDPGEGELRFSASGVALSPWLPEAWRNRVEGDLEAEGTVAAPRRGPWKVEADLSLAHGKLEGLPWLVELALNGGGAAALPLDRARAHLQAEPGDLSFERIEIESRGRMRIEGSLQVRGDSLSGHLAVGLAPERVALLPSAREKIFSEEKGGYLWAPVTVTGTVRDPQEDLSPRITAVAKEAVKAGVERTIRSALDFLRRSRGSPGP
;
A
#
# COMPACT_ATOMS: atom_id res chain seq x y z
N MET A 1 4.83 -23.49 -4.58
CA MET A 1 5.16 -22.48 -3.55
C MET A 1 4.66 -22.94 -2.18
N LYS A 2 5.32 -23.97 -1.62
CA LYS A 2 5.09 -24.53 -0.27
C LYS A 2 5.78 -23.70 0.85
N LYS A 3 6.22 -22.48 0.54
CA LYS A 3 7.35 -21.79 1.23
C LYS A 3 6.95 -20.63 2.15
N VAL A 4 5.66 -20.30 2.28
CA VAL A 4 5.21 -19.37 3.36
C VAL A 4 4.82 -20.13 4.65
N LEU A 5 4.98 -21.44 4.62
CA LEU A 5 5.14 -22.29 5.80
C LEU A 5 6.36 -21.88 6.65
N GLY A 6 7.16 -20.90 6.22
CA GLY A 6 8.43 -20.49 6.83
C GLY A 6 8.34 -19.88 8.23
N VAL A 7 7.28 -19.13 8.57
CA VAL A 7 7.16 -18.55 9.92
C VAL A 7 6.64 -19.59 10.92
N LEU A 8 5.67 -20.42 10.50
CA LEU A 8 5.21 -21.59 11.26
C LEU A 8 6.32 -22.63 11.39
N GLY A 9 7.10 -22.80 10.33
CA GLY A 9 8.27 -23.65 10.20
C GLY A 9 9.37 -23.19 11.14
N PHE A 10 9.66 -21.89 11.25
CA PHE A 10 10.65 -21.39 12.22
C PHE A 10 10.26 -21.73 13.66
N LEU A 11 8.99 -21.56 14.03
CA LEU A 11 8.52 -21.83 15.40
C LEU A 11 8.41 -23.33 15.70
N PHE A 12 7.90 -24.11 14.73
CA PHE A 12 7.79 -25.56 14.83
C PHE A 12 9.18 -26.24 14.76
N LEU A 13 10.09 -25.76 13.91
CA LEU A 13 11.47 -26.22 13.82
C LEU A 13 12.31 -25.75 14.98
N ALA A 14 12.11 -24.54 15.51
CA ALA A 14 12.69 -24.13 16.79
C ALA A 14 12.24 -25.08 17.90
N SER A 15 10.96 -25.46 17.93
CA SER A 15 10.42 -26.40 18.92
C SER A 15 10.96 -27.84 18.77
N LEU A 16 11.17 -28.32 17.53
CA LEU A 16 11.76 -29.63 17.22
C LEU A 16 13.28 -29.64 17.46
N ALA A 17 13.95 -28.53 17.15
CA ALA A 17 15.37 -28.28 17.38
C ALA A 17 15.72 -28.37 18.86
N ILE A 18 14.83 -27.86 19.68
CA ILE A 18 14.90 -27.78 21.12
C ILE A 18 14.75 -29.16 21.79
N VAL A 19 13.87 -30.01 21.28
CA VAL A 19 13.73 -31.41 21.71
C VAL A 19 14.99 -32.21 21.39
N LEU A 20 15.55 -31.96 20.21
CA LEU A 20 16.87 -32.47 19.84
C LEU A 20 17.99 -31.84 20.65
N CYS A 21 17.85 -30.62 21.19
CA CYS A 21 18.83 -30.03 22.12
C CYS A 21 18.89 -30.78 23.46
N VAL A 22 17.76 -31.28 23.97
CA VAL A 22 17.76 -32.12 25.20
C VAL A 22 18.33 -33.51 24.93
N ALA A 23 18.04 -34.09 23.75
CA ALA A 23 18.60 -35.38 23.36
C ALA A 23 20.09 -35.32 22.95
N ALA A 24 20.54 -34.20 22.35
CA ALA A 24 21.89 -34.02 21.81
C ALA A 24 22.83 -33.19 22.71
N ALA A 25 22.33 -32.57 23.80
CA ALA A 25 23.17 -32.17 24.93
C ALA A 25 23.96 -33.36 25.50
N TYR A 26 23.53 -34.58 25.18
CA TYR A 26 24.23 -35.81 25.51
C TYR A 26 25.31 -36.24 24.49
N TRP A 27 25.44 -35.63 23.29
CA TRP A 27 26.29 -36.23 22.22
C TRP A 27 26.93 -35.33 21.11
N ASN A 28 27.52 -34.17 21.44
CA ASN A 28 28.30 -33.26 20.55
C ASN A 28 27.52 -32.14 19.82
N GLY A 29 27.96 -30.89 20.05
CA GLY A 29 27.31 -29.66 19.57
C GLY A 29 27.38 -29.36 18.06
N GLU A 30 28.34 -29.91 17.31
CA GLU A 30 28.52 -29.58 15.88
C GLU A 30 27.56 -30.36 14.95
N GLY A 31 27.23 -31.61 15.31
CA GLY A 31 26.24 -32.42 14.59
C GLY A 31 24.82 -31.86 14.74
N LEU A 32 24.50 -31.35 15.94
CA LEU A 32 23.24 -30.68 16.24
C LEU A 32 23.08 -29.41 15.40
N ARG A 33 24.09 -28.53 15.40
CA ARG A 33 24.10 -27.30 14.59
C ARG A 33 23.81 -27.60 13.10
N SER A 34 24.42 -28.65 12.57
CA SER A 34 24.24 -29.08 11.18
C SER A 34 22.84 -29.62 10.90
N TYR A 35 22.25 -30.38 11.83
CA TYR A 35 20.88 -30.88 11.72
C TYR A 35 19.85 -29.74 11.80
N LEU A 36 20.01 -28.80 12.75
CA LEU A 36 19.10 -27.65 12.88
C LEU A 36 19.11 -26.78 11.63
N SER A 37 20.31 -26.53 11.10
CA SER A 37 20.52 -25.80 9.86
C SER A 37 19.80 -26.45 8.67
N ARG A 38 19.90 -27.78 8.56
CA ARG A 38 19.24 -28.55 7.50
C ARG A 38 17.73 -28.60 7.66
N ALA A 39 17.23 -28.75 8.88
CA ALA A 39 15.80 -28.78 9.16
C ALA A 39 15.14 -27.40 8.88
N VAL A 40 15.82 -26.30 9.24
CA VAL A 40 15.41 -24.94 8.88
C VAL A 40 15.46 -24.71 7.36
N ALA A 41 16.50 -25.23 6.69
CA ALA A 41 16.59 -25.20 5.24
C ALA A 41 15.45 -25.96 4.54
N GLU A 42 15.09 -27.14 5.04
CA GLU A 42 14.00 -27.94 4.48
C GLU A 42 12.60 -27.34 4.76
N GLY A 43 12.38 -26.70 5.92
CA GLY A 43 11.05 -26.18 6.29
C GLY A 43 10.75 -24.74 5.86
N ILE A 44 11.75 -23.86 5.82
CA ILE A 44 11.59 -22.43 5.47
C ILE A 44 12.14 -22.14 4.07
N GLY A 45 12.96 -23.05 3.52
CA GLY A 45 13.70 -22.78 2.29
C GLY A 45 14.77 -21.72 2.51
N VAL A 46 15.42 -21.72 3.68
CA VAL A 46 16.51 -20.81 4.04
C VAL A 46 17.71 -21.66 4.47
N GLU A 47 18.77 -21.64 3.68
CA GLU A 47 20.04 -22.27 4.05
C GLU A 47 20.78 -21.34 5.00
N GLY A 48 20.87 -21.74 6.27
CA GLY A 48 21.49 -20.92 7.30
C GLY A 48 22.20 -21.74 8.36
N ARG A 49 23.00 -21.07 9.19
CA ARG A 49 23.76 -21.68 10.28
C ARG A 49 23.40 -21.01 11.59
N PHE A 50 23.23 -21.82 12.64
CA PHE A 50 23.13 -21.32 14.01
C PHE A 50 24.52 -20.98 14.57
N SER A 51 24.55 -19.98 15.45
CA SER A 51 25.68 -19.70 16.34
C SER A 51 25.82 -20.79 17.42
N PRO A 52 26.95 -20.85 18.15
CA PRO A 52 27.15 -21.85 19.20
C PRO A 52 26.03 -21.82 20.25
N LEU A 53 25.48 -23.01 20.54
CA LEU A 53 24.41 -23.18 21.51
C LEU A 53 24.97 -23.16 22.94
N ARG A 54 24.33 -22.40 23.82
CA ARG A 54 24.65 -22.30 25.24
C ARG A 54 23.54 -22.96 26.05
N LEU A 55 23.88 -24.02 26.77
CA LEU A 55 22.98 -24.70 27.70
C LEU A 55 23.18 -24.11 29.09
N ARG A 56 22.11 -23.62 29.72
CA ARG A 56 22.10 -23.15 31.12
C ARG A 56 20.95 -23.80 31.86
N GLY A 57 21.20 -24.95 32.49
CA GLY A 57 20.18 -25.72 33.20
C GLY A 57 19.07 -26.18 32.25
N LEU A 58 17.89 -25.60 32.39
CA LEU A 58 16.70 -25.86 31.56
C LEU A 58 16.45 -24.80 30.49
N ALA A 59 17.44 -23.95 30.23
CA ALA A 59 17.39 -22.97 29.15
C ALA A 59 18.40 -23.34 28.06
N VAL A 60 17.95 -23.30 26.80
CA VAL A 60 18.81 -23.35 25.61
C VAL A 60 18.85 -21.94 25.04
N GLY A 61 20.05 -21.38 24.91
CA GLY A 61 20.30 -20.12 24.25
C GLY A 61 21.13 -20.29 22.98
N SER A 62 20.94 -19.45 21.98
CA SER A 62 21.87 -19.26 20.87
C SER A 62 22.15 -17.78 20.69
N GLY A 63 23.39 -17.41 20.39
CA GLY A 63 23.73 -16.03 20.05
C GLY A 63 23.06 -15.56 18.74
N GLY A 64 22.59 -16.49 17.90
CA GLY A 64 21.79 -16.16 16.73
C GLY A 64 21.68 -17.25 15.68
N PHE A 65 20.99 -16.93 14.60
CA PHE A 65 20.84 -17.70 13.37
C PHE A 65 20.97 -16.74 12.18
N SER A 66 21.72 -17.14 11.16
CA SER A 66 21.82 -16.40 9.89
C SER A 66 21.63 -17.35 8.73
N GLY A 67 20.79 -17.00 7.77
CA GLY A 67 20.57 -17.81 6.58
C GLY A 67 20.09 -17.03 5.37
N GLU A 68 20.35 -17.62 4.20
CA GLU A 68 19.98 -17.10 2.90
C GLU A 68 18.85 -17.95 2.28
N GLY A 69 17.88 -17.30 1.66
CA GLY A 69 16.79 -17.99 1.00
C GLY A 69 17.23 -18.73 -0.25
N VAL A 70 16.87 -20.03 -0.32
CA VAL A 70 17.17 -20.88 -1.48
C VAL A 70 16.53 -20.33 -2.77
N PRO A 71 17.07 -20.65 -3.96
CA PRO A 71 16.47 -20.24 -5.23
C PRO A 71 14.95 -20.53 -5.29
N GLY A 72 14.16 -19.48 -5.54
CA GLY A 72 12.69 -19.53 -5.57
C GLY A 72 11.98 -19.46 -4.20
N SER A 73 12.67 -19.05 -3.12
CA SER A 73 12.03 -18.58 -1.88
C SER A 73 11.69 -17.09 -1.98
N PRO A 74 10.56 -16.61 -1.41
CA PRO A 74 10.28 -15.17 -1.32
C PRO A 74 11.22 -14.46 -0.32
N ILE A 75 11.89 -15.20 0.55
CA ILE A 75 12.88 -14.68 1.49
C ILE A 75 14.23 -14.62 0.78
N GLY A 76 14.92 -13.50 0.89
CA GLY A 76 16.30 -13.30 0.46
C GLY A 76 17.28 -13.61 1.60
N GLU A 77 17.07 -13.01 2.77
CA GLU A 77 17.92 -13.16 3.95
C GLU A 77 17.08 -13.22 5.22
N LEU A 78 17.54 -14.01 6.21
CA LEU A 78 16.92 -14.13 7.52
C LEU A 78 18.01 -14.14 8.60
N ARG A 79 17.88 -13.24 9.57
CA ARG A 79 18.73 -13.18 10.75
C ARG A 79 17.89 -13.16 12.01
N ALA A 80 18.28 -13.95 13.00
CA ALA A 80 17.68 -13.91 14.33
C ALA A 80 18.80 -13.81 15.37
N GLU A 81 18.65 -12.90 16.33
CA GLU A 81 19.63 -12.65 17.38
C GLU A 81 19.04 -13.00 18.75
N ASP A 82 19.92 -13.45 19.66
CA ASP A 82 19.59 -13.79 21.05
C ASP A 82 18.33 -14.65 21.18
N LEU A 83 18.46 -15.90 20.70
CA LEU A 83 17.43 -16.91 20.79
C LEU A 83 17.48 -17.54 22.18
N GLU A 84 16.38 -17.53 22.93
CA GLU A 84 16.27 -18.19 24.23
C GLU A 84 15.01 -19.06 24.26
N ALA A 85 15.14 -20.30 24.73
CA ALA A 85 14.02 -21.17 25.01
C ALA A 85 14.16 -21.82 26.39
N ARG A 86 13.05 -21.92 27.12
CA ARG A 86 13.03 -22.55 28.45
C ARG A 86 12.17 -23.81 28.45
N PHE A 87 12.55 -24.76 29.30
CA PHE A 87 11.85 -26.02 29.54
C PHE A 87 11.30 -26.07 30.94
N ALA A 88 10.05 -26.53 31.07
CA ALA A 88 9.47 -26.89 32.35
C ALA A 88 9.64 -28.41 32.58
N LEU A 89 10.49 -28.81 33.54
CA LEU A 89 10.73 -30.22 33.91
C LEU A 89 9.46 -30.97 34.35
N SER A 90 8.45 -30.25 34.87
CA SER A 90 7.18 -30.84 35.35
C SER A 90 6.36 -31.50 34.24
N ALA A 91 6.58 -31.12 32.98
CA ALA A 91 5.90 -31.70 31.81
C ALA A 91 6.53 -33.03 31.35
N VAL A 92 7.82 -33.22 31.61
CA VAL A 92 8.60 -34.41 31.23
C VAL A 92 8.14 -35.65 32.01
N ALA A 93 7.73 -35.49 33.27
CA ALA A 93 7.26 -36.59 34.13
C ALA A 93 5.95 -37.25 33.65
N HIS A 94 5.20 -36.61 32.74
CA HIS A 94 3.90 -37.08 32.23
C HIS A 94 3.91 -37.39 30.73
N GLY A 95 5.09 -37.45 30.08
CA GLY A 95 5.22 -37.78 28.66
C GLY A 95 4.74 -36.71 27.67
N ILE A 96 4.46 -35.49 28.14
CA ILE A 96 4.04 -34.35 27.31
C ILE A 96 5.16 -33.30 27.33
N TRP A 97 5.92 -33.21 26.25
CA TRP A 97 6.99 -32.23 26.13
C TRP A 97 6.40 -30.84 25.87
N ARG A 98 6.40 -29.98 26.90
CA ARG A 98 5.93 -28.58 26.82
C ARG A 98 7.13 -27.63 26.78
N ILE A 99 7.13 -26.72 25.81
CA ILE A 99 8.14 -25.68 25.62
C ILE A 99 7.51 -24.34 25.99
N ASP A 100 8.11 -23.61 26.93
CA ASP A 100 7.53 -22.42 27.55
C ASP A 100 8.52 -21.25 27.49
N PRO A 101 8.04 -20.03 27.18
CA PRO A 101 7.96 -19.51 25.82
C PRO A 101 9.31 -19.40 25.09
N LEU A 102 9.30 -19.59 23.77
CA LEU A 102 10.42 -19.24 22.88
C LEU A 102 10.52 -17.72 22.77
N ARG A 103 11.70 -17.17 23.07
CA ARG A 103 12.00 -15.73 23.00
C ARG A 103 13.05 -15.45 21.95
N ILE A 104 12.79 -14.44 21.13
CA ILE A 104 13.74 -13.91 20.14
C ILE A 104 13.90 -12.43 20.44
N ALA A 105 15.12 -11.95 20.65
CA ALA A 105 15.33 -10.53 20.88
C ALA A 105 15.11 -9.72 19.59
N HIS A 106 15.76 -10.15 18.50
CA HIS A 106 15.68 -9.44 17.22
C HIS A 106 15.55 -10.43 16.06
N LEU A 107 14.61 -10.16 15.17
CA LEU A 107 14.39 -10.91 13.94
C LEU A 107 14.42 -9.92 12.76
N GLU A 108 15.36 -10.12 11.85
CA GLU A 108 15.46 -9.40 10.59
C GLU A 108 15.12 -10.32 9.42
N ILE A 109 14.22 -9.88 8.54
CA ILE A 109 13.85 -10.61 7.33
C ILE A 109 13.91 -9.67 6.13
N VAL A 110 14.66 -10.06 5.10
CA VAL A 110 14.72 -9.35 3.82
C VAL A 110 14.05 -10.20 2.76
N PHE A 111 12.99 -9.69 2.14
CA PHE A 111 12.30 -10.36 1.03
C PHE A 111 13.01 -10.11 -0.30
N ARG A 112 12.96 -11.10 -1.20
CA ARG A 112 13.51 -11.01 -2.56
C ARG A 112 12.43 -10.55 -3.55
N ALA A 113 12.84 -9.83 -4.59
CA ALA A 113 11.92 -9.43 -5.66
C ALA A 113 11.32 -10.68 -6.33
N ALA A 114 10.01 -10.66 -6.56
CA ALA A 114 9.35 -11.73 -7.31
C ALA A 114 9.92 -11.74 -8.74
N ARG A 115 10.55 -12.85 -9.12
CA ARG A 115 11.09 -13.03 -10.47
C ARG A 115 9.93 -12.97 -11.47
N ARG A 116 9.96 -12.03 -12.42
CA ARG A 116 9.08 -12.08 -13.61
C ARG A 116 9.48 -13.32 -14.41
N GLU A 117 8.52 -14.20 -14.62
CA GLU A 117 8.71 -15.42 -15.42
C GLU A 117 9.01 -14.99 -16.87
N GLY A 118 10.26 -15.19 -17.33
CA GLY A 118 10.71 -14.73 -18.64
C GLY A 118 12.23 -14.65 -18.85
N GLU A 119 13.05 -14.65 -17.80
CA GLU A 119 14.51 -14.73 -17.97
C GLU A 119 14.98 -16.20 -18.12
N PRO A 120 15.70 -16.54 -19.21
CA PRO A 120 16.18 -17.89 -19.42
C PRO A 120 17.17 -18.26 -18.32
N THR A 121 16.95 -19.41 -17.69
CA THR A 121 17.95 -20.09 -16.87
C THR A 121 19.15 -20.43 -17.76
N SER A 122 20.25 -19.71 -17.58
CA SER A 122 21.56 -20.27 -17.90
C SER A 122 21.76 -21.47 -16.99
N ASP A 123 21.57 -22.64 -17.58
CA ASP A 123 21.83 -23.94 -17.02
C ASP A 123 23.35 -24.05 -16.78
N GLY A 124 23.75 -23.71 -15.55
CA GLY A 124 25.13 -23.79 -15.08
C GLY A 124 25.38 -25.15 -14.43
N SER A 125 25.68 -26.12 -15.28
CA SER A 125 26.40 -27.37 -15.04
C SER A 125 26.60 -27.83 -13.59
N ARG A 126 25.80 -28.81 -13.20
CA ARG A 126 26.03 -29.71 -12.06
C ARG A 126 27.17 -30.68 -12.40
N PRO A 127 28.27 -30.79 -11.63
CA PRO A 127 29.11 -31.97 -11.69
C PRO A 127 28.43 -33.10 -10.92
N SER A 128 28.08 -34.15 -11.64
CA SER A 128 27.59 -35.42 -11.12
C SER A 128 28.66 -36.08 -10.24
N GLY A 129 28.39 -36.23 -8.95
CA GLY A 129 29.13 -37.14 -8.06
C GLY A 129 28.38 -38.49 -7.91
N PRO A 130 29.08 -39.62 -7.68
CA PRO A 130 28.57 -40.98 -7.93
C PRO A 130 27.58 -41.52 -6.86
N PRO A 131 26.93 -42.68 -7.10
CA PRO A 131 25.63 -43.07 -6.55
C PRO A 131 25.66 -43.63 -5.12
N GLU A 132 24.46 -43.70 -4.54
CA GLU A 132 24.09 -44.17 -3.19
C GLU A 132 24.83 -45.42 -2.69
N ALA A 133 25.14 -45.42 -1.38
CA ALA A 133 25.28 -46.64 -0.59
C ALA A 133 23.97 -46.89 0.18
N PRO A 134 23.39 -48.10 0.11
CA PRO A 134 22.13 -48.45 0.75
C PRO A 134 22.32 -48.84 2.22
N GLY A 135 21.36 -48.42 3.05
CA GLY A 135 21.14 -49.03 4.37
C GLY A 135 21.56 -48.17 5.57
N ALA A 136 20.66 -47.31 6.04
CA ALA A 136 20.56 -46.97 7.45
C ALA A 136 19.08 -46.87 7.81
N GLY A 137 18.65 -47.83 8.62
CA GLY A 137 17.25 -48.13 8.89
C GLY A 137 16.44 -46.94 9.39
N ARG A 138 15.16 -46.97 9.03
CA ARG A 138 14.08 -46.19 9.65
C ARG A 138 14.15 -46.34 11.18
N ALA A 139 14.82 -45.43 11.85
CA ALA A 139 14.60 -45.19 13.27
C ALA A 139 13.26 -44.45 13.41
N ARG A 140 12.16 -45.21 13.50
CA ARG A 140 10.92 -44.73 14.11
C ARG A 140 11.22 -44.49 15.59
N ALA A 141 11.78 -43.34 15.93
CA ALA A 141 11.85 -42.87 17.29
C ALA A 141 10.49 -42.26 17.64
N GLY A 142 9.77 -42.93 18.53
CA GLY A 142 8.51 -42.45 19.09
C GLY A 142 8.77 -41.22 19.96
N PHE A 143 8.60 -40.03 19.38
CA PHE A 143 8.48 -38.80 20.14
C PHE A 143 7.00 -38.47 20.31
N GLY A 144 6.51 -38.55 21.56
CA GLY A 144 5.17 -38.12 21.94
C GLY A 144 4.92 -36.67 21.54
N ARG A 145 3.66 -36.37 21.17
CA ARG A 145 3.20 -35.09 20.60
C ARG A 145 3.76 -33.88 21.36
N MET A 146 4.71 -33.17 20.76
CA MET A 146 5.25 -31.90 21.25
C MET A 146 4.35 -30.75 20.83
N SER A 147 4.12 -29.80 21.74
CA SER A 147 3.30 -28.61 21.48
C SER A 147 4.03 -27.37 21.98
N LEU A 148 4.32 -26.45 21.06
CA LEU A 148 4.77 -25.10 21.41
C LEU A 148 3.52 -24.26 21.65
N GLU A 149 3.33 -23.76 22.88
CA GLU A 149 2.11 -23.03 23.25
C GLU A 149 2.25 -21.52 23.01
N ARG A 150 3.47 -20.98 23.09
CA ARG A 150 3.74 -19.52 23.03
C ARG A 150 5.11 -19.18 22.44
N GLY A 151 5.17 -18.11 21.65
CA GLY A 151 6.39 -17.46 21.17
C GLY A 151 6.32 -15.94 21.32
N GLU A 152 7.43 -15.31 21.67
CA GLU A 152 7.57 -13.86 21.84
C GLU A 152 8.79 -13.35 21.06
N ILE A 153 8.59 -12.30 20.27
CA ILE A 153 9.65 -11.63 19.52
C ILE A 153 9.65 -10.17 19.95
N GLN A 154 10.75 -9.70 20.53
CA GLN A 154 10.82 -8.34 21.08
C GLN A 154 10.90 -7.29 19.99
N ARG A 155 11.66 -7.58 18.91
CA ARG A 155 11.86 -6.70 17.76
C ARG A 155 11.85 -7.49 16.45
N VAL A 156 11.00 -7.06 15.53
CA VAL A 156 10.95 -7.55 14.15
C VAL A 156 11.22 -6.37 13.22
N ASP A 157 12.20 -6.56 12.34
CA ASP A 157 12.51 -5.67 11.25
C ASP A 157 12.33 -6.44 9.93
N LEU A 158 11.42 -5.97 9.08
CA LEU A 158 11.16 -6.57 7.77
C LEU A 158 11.56 -5.58 6.68
N ARG A 159 12.13 -6.05 5.58
CA ARG A 159 12.41 -5.24 4.39
C ARG A 159 11.89 -5.93 3.16
N TRP A 160 11.20 -5.19 2.29
CA TRP A 160 10.71 -5.70 1.02
C TRP A 160 11.19 -4.85 -0.17
N PRO A 161 11.40 -5.48 -1.33
CA PRO A 161 11.96 -4.86 -2.51
C PRO A 161 10.96 -3.93 -3.21
N ALA A 162 11.47 -3.08 -4.11
CA ALA A 162 10.69 -2.13 -4.90
C ALA A 162 9.49 -2.76 -5.66
N SER A 163 9.59 -4.04 -6.01
CA SER A 163 8.53 -4.80 -6.67
C SER A 163 7.27 -5.00 -5.81
N ILE A 164 7.37 -4.82 -4.49
CA ILE A 164 6.25 -4.95 -3.55
C ILE A 164 5.96 -3.54 -3.01
N LEU A 165 4.83 -2.95 -3.41
CA LEU A 165 4.40 -1.62 -2.94
C LEU A 165 5.49 -0.52 -3.05
N GLY A 166 6.31 -0.53 -4.10
CA GLY A 166 7.39 0.45 -4.28
C GLY A 166 8.61 0.25 -3.38
N GLY A 167 8.61 -0.79 -2.52
CA GLY A 167 9.69 -1.07 -1.58
C GLY A 167 9.46 -0.40 -0.23
N GLY A 168 9.98 -1.00 0.82
CA GLY A 168 9.74 -0.50 2.17
C GLY A 168 10.29 -1.38 3.27
N ALA A 169 10.05 -0.92 4.50
CA ALA A 169 10.48 -1.58 5.71
C ALA A 169 9.41 -1.46 6.81
N LEU A 170 9.29 -2.53 7.60
CA LEU A 170 8.66 -2.51 8.91
C LEU A 170 9.80 -2.54 9.94
N SER A 171 9.76 -1.69 10.95
CA SER A 171 10.82 -1.67 11.95
C SER A 171 10.30 -1.50 13.37
N GLY A 172 10.97 -2.16 14.31
CA GLY A 172 10.69 -2.02 15.74
C GLY A 172 9.41 -2.72 16.22
N THR A 173 8.93 -3.72 15.49
CA THR A 173 7.65 -4.36 15.81
C THR A 173 7.80 -5.48 16.81
N ARG A 174 6.98 -5.47 17.86
CA ARG A 174 6.90 -6.59 18.80
C ARG A 174 5.84 -7.57 18.34
N VAL A 175 6.12 -8.87 18.43
CA VAL A 175 5.18 -9.92 18.04
C VAL A 175 5.03 -10.94 19.17
N SER A 176 3.80 -11.34 19.44
CA SER A 176 3.46 -12.43 20.34
C SER A 176 2.60 -13.43 19.61
N LEU A 177 2.87 -14.71 19.81
CA LEU A 177 2.21 -15.82 19.12
C LEU A 177 1.75 -16.83 20.16
N LYS A 178 0.54 -17.34 20.01
CA LYS A 178 -0.04 -18.38 20.85
C LYS A 178 -0.63 -19.48 19.97
N ALA A 179 -0.27 -20.73 20.24
CA ALA A 179 -0.85 -21.85 19.52
C ALA A 179 -2.27 -22.14 20.00
N GLU A 180 -3.15 -22.46 19.05
CA GLU A 180 -4.52 -22.90 19.25
C GLU A 180 -4.81 -24.07 18.31
N GLY A 181 -4.59 -25.30 18.80
CA GLY A 181 -4.69 -26.52 17.99
C GLY A 181 -3.65 -26.55 16.88
N SER A 182 -4.10 -26.54 15.62
CA SER A 182 -3.23 -26.47 14.43
C SER A 182 -3.02 -25.04 13.90
N ALA A 183 -3.63 -24.04 14.53
CA ALA A 183 -3.55 -22.64 14.16
C ALA A 183 -2.74 -21.84 15.19
N TRP A 184 -2.27 -20.66 14.78
CA TRP A 184 -1.48 -19.75 15.58
C TRP A 184 -2.13 -18.38 15.58
N ASN A 185 -2.48 -17.88 16.76
CA ASN A 185 -2.99 -16.54 16.92
C ASN A 185 -1.83 -15.62 17.29
N GLY A 186 -1.65 -14.58 16.50
CA GLY A 186 -0.62 -13.59 16.66
C GLY A 186 -1.17 -12.21 17.00
N LYS A 187 -0.45 -11.51 17.87
CA LYS A 187 -0.60 -10.08 18.08
C LYS A 187 0.73 -9.40 17.83
N ALA A 188 0.75 -8.44 16.93
CA ALA A 188 1.89 -7.55 16.72
C ALA A 188 1.50 -6.12 17.07
N GLY A 189 2.46 -5.32 17.51
CA GLY A 189 2.20 -3.93 17.84
C GLY A 189 3.49 -3.15 18.05
N GLY A 190 3.37 -1.84 17.89
CA GLY A 190 4.51 -0.94 17.88
C GLY A 190 5.33 -1.05 16.60
N GLY A 191 6.10 -0.01 16.33
CA GLY A 191 6.96 0.10 15.17
C GLY A 191 6.39 0.99 14.08
N THR A 192 7.17 1.12 13.02
CA THR A 192 6.93 2.05 11.91
C THR A 192 6.99 1.32 10.58
N ILE A 193 6.03 1.59 9.72
CA ILE A 193 5.99 1.15 8.32
C ILE A 193 6.45 2.34 7.47
N ALA A 194 7.54 2.16 6.75
CA ALA A 194 8.03 3.10 5.77
C ALA A 194 7.95 2.46 4.38
N CYS A 195 7.19 3.06 3.47
CA CYS A 195 7.09 2.62 2.08
C CYS A 195 7.58 3.75 1.16
N ALA A 196 8.15 3.44 0.00
CA ALA A 196 8.53 4.49 -0.95
C ALA A 196 7.31 5.23 -1.53
N SER A 197 6.16 4.55 -1.63
CA SER A 197 4.94 5.08 -2.23
C SER A 197 3.92 5.64 -1.23
N LEU A 198 4.13 5.45 0.07
CA LEU A 198 3.22 5.87 1.13
C LEU A 198 3.98 6.68 2.19
N PRO A 199 3.34 7.65 2.86
CA PRO A 199 3.95 8.28 4.01
C PRO A 199 4.21 7.26 5.13
N ASN A 200 5.05 7.62 6.08
CA ASN A 200 5.33 6.76 7.22
C ASN A 200 4.06 6.51 8.04
N LEU A 201 3.79 5.25 8.36
CA LEU A 201 2.65 4.83 9.16
C LEU A 201 3.15 4.19 10.46
N SER A 202 2.47 4.47 11.56
CA SER A 202 2.75 3.83 12.84
C SER A 202 1.86 2.61 13.03
N LEU A 203 2.45 1.49 13.46
CA LEU A 203 1.73 0.26 13.72
C LEU A 203 1.19 0.27 15.16
N GLU A 204 -0.12 0.44 15.35
CA GLU A 204 -0.72 0.37 16.68
C GLU A 204 -0.93 -1.09 17.11
N GLU A 205 -1.67 -1.85 16.30
CA GLU A 205 -2.00 -3.25 16.59
C GLU A 205 -2.25 -4.05 15.31
N LEU A 206 -1.76 -5.28 15.25
CA LEU A 206 -2.16 -6.30 14.29
C LEU A 206 -2.58 -7.55 15.03
N ARG A 207 -3.75 -8.08 14.72
CA ARG A 207 -4.24 -9.39 15.15
C ARG A 207 -4.40 -10.26 13.93
N PHE A 208 -3.71 -11.39 13.94
CA PHE A 208 -3.74 -12.31 12.82
C PHE A 208 -3.81 -13.74 13.31
N ARG A 209 -4.36 -14.60 12.47
CA ARG A 209 -4.41 -16.04 12.65
C ARG A 209 -3.73 -16.71 11.48
N LEU A 210 -2.77 -17.56 11.77
CA LEU A 210 -1.98 -18.29 10.80
C LEU A 210 -2.26 -19.78 10.93
N ASP A 211 -2.56 -20.45 9.83
CA ASP A 211 -2.75 -21.90 9.79
C ASP A 211 -2.09 -22.51 8.54
N THR A 212 -2.30 -23.81 8.32
CA THR A 212 -1.73 -24.55 7.18
C THR A 212 -2.37 -24.20 5.84
N GLY A 213 -3.47 -23.46 5.82
CA GLY A 213 -4.24 -23.07 4.64
C GLY A 213 -4.15 -21.59 4.30
N GLY A 214 -3.93 -20.71 5.29
CA GLY A 214 -3.99 -19.26 5.11
C GLY A 214 -3.38 -18.43 6.24
N LEU A 215 -3.30 -17.12 5.99
CA LEU A 215 -3.17 -16.05 6.97
C LEU A 215 -4.49 -15.28 6.96
N SER A 216 -5.14 -15.16 8.11
CA SER A 216 -6.28 -14.26 8.31
C SER A 216 -5.81 -13.09 9.14
N LEU A 217 -5.86 -11.87 8.59
CA LEU A 217 -5.72 -10.64 9.34
C LEU A 217 -7.10 -10.27 9.88
N GLU A 218 -7.30 -10.46 11.19
CA GLU A 218 -8.56 -10.14 11.85
C GLU A 218 -8.72 -8.63 12.00
N GLN A 219 -7.64 -7.96 12.38
CA GLN A 219 -7.61 -6.52 12.56
C GLN A 219 -6.18 -6.02 12.44
N GLY A 220 -5.95 -5.03 11.59
CA GLY A 220 -4.76 -4.21 11.60
C GLY A 220 -5.14 -2.76 11.81
N ARG A 221 -4.49 -2.07 12.73
CA ARG A 221 -4.72 -0.67 13.04
C ARG A 221 -3.41 0.09 12.86
N LEU A 222 -3.40 0.96 11.86
CA LEU A 222 -2.31 1.86 11.56
C LEU A 222 -2.73 3.29 11.88
N ARG A 223 -1.75 4.11 12.27
CA ARG A 223 -1.92 5.56 12.39
C ARG A 223 -1.13 6.26 11.30
N SER A 224 -1.77 7.21 10.63
CA SER A 224 -1.10 8.14 9.73
C SER A 224 -0.82 9.44 10.51
N GLU A 225 0.38 9.98 10.36
CA GLU A 225 0.73 11.29 10.91
C GLU A 225 0.61 12.34 9.80
N PRO A 226 0.07 13.54 10.07
CA PRO A 226 -0.30 14.10 11.38
C PRO A 226 -1.65 13.64 11.95
N SER A 227 -2.53 13.06 11.13
CA SER A 227 -3.84 12.60 11.58
C SER A 227 -4.32 11.40 10.78
N GLY A 228 -5.17 10.61 11.43
CA GLY A 228 -5.96 9.56 10.79
C GLY A 228 -5.62 8.15 11.24
N SER A 229 -6.59 7.28 11.06
CA SER A 229 -6.48 5.85 11.38
C SER A 229 -6.83 5.02 10.16
N ILE A 230 -6.11 3.94 9.96
CA ILE A 230 -6.35 2.98 8.89
C ILE A 230 -6.59 1.62 9.53
N LEU A 231 -7.76 1.05 9.27
CA LEU A 231 -8.16 -0.28 9.64
C LEU A 231 -7.95 -1.22 8.46
N LEU A 232 -7.39 -2.39 8.74
CA LEU A 232 -7.09 -3.44 7.77
C LEU A 232 -7.71 -4.74 8.25
N ALA A 233 -8.35 -5.49 7.36
CA ALA A 233 -8.84 -6.83 7.64
C ALA A 233 -8.80 -7.65 6.36
N GLY A 234 -8.34 -8.89 6.42
CA GLY A 234 -8.10 -9.62 5.18
C GLY A 234 -7.80 -11.09 5.37
N ARG A 235 -7.78 -11.81 4.25
CA ARG A 235 -7.44 -13.22 4.21
C ARG A 235 -6.54 -13.48 3.02
N PHE A 236 -5.51 -14.24 3.26
CA PHE A 236 -4.55 -14.69 2.28
C PHE A 236 -4.52 -16.21 2.34
N ARG A 237 -4.93 -16.88 1.26
CA ARG A 237 -4.88 -18.33 1.12
C ARG A 237 -3.65 -18.70 0.33
N TRP A 238 -2.91 -19.68 0.82
CA TRP A 238 -1.73 -20.21 0.13
C TRP A 238 -2.02 -21.55 -0.58
N ARG A 239 -3.15 -22.19 -0.26
CA ARG A 239 -3.55 -23.49 -0.82
C ARG A 239 -4.24 -23.26 -2.18
N ASP A 240 -3.91 -24.08 -3.18
CA ASP A 240 -4.25 -23.84 -4.59
C ASP A 240 -5.79 -23.80 -4.81
N PRO A 241 -6.36 -22.73 -5.39
CA PRO A 241 -5.70 -21.50 -5.85
C PRO A 241 -5.40 -20.52 -4.71
N GLY A 242 -4.14 -20.07 -4.65
CA GLY A 242 -3.73 -19.03 -3.70
C GLY A 242 -4.30 -17.68 -4.09
N GLU A 243 -5.07 -17.07 -3.20
CA GLU A 243 -5.79 -15.81 -3.41
C GLU A 243 -5.68 -14.94 -2.15
N GLY A 244 -5.62 -13.62 -2.33
CA GLY A 244 -5.61 -12.66 -1.24
C GLY A 244 -6.69 -11.61 -1.42
N GLU A 245 -7.41 -11.30 -0.35
CA GLU A 245 -8.30 -10.15 -0.25
C GLU A 245 -7.97 -9.40 1.04
N LEU A 246 -7.71 -8.10 0.91
CA LEU A 246 -7.47 -7.19 2.02
C LEU A 246 -8.43 -6.03 1.92
N ARG A 247 -9.30 -5.89 2.91
CA ARG A 247 -10.17 -4.73 3.08
C ARG A 247 -9.45 -3.68 3.89
N PHE A 248 -9.65 -2.43 3.52
CA PHE A 248 -9.14 -1.30 4.26
C PHE A 248 -10.23 -0.24 4.45
N SER A 249 -10.15 0.46 5.57
CA SER A 249 -10.95 1.64 5.85
C SER A 249 -10.03 2.68 6.48
N ALA A 250 -9.90 3.84 5.85
CA ALA A 250 -9.15 4.98 6.31
C ALA A 250 -10.12 6.07 6.77
N SER A 251 -9.85 6.67 7.92
CA SER A 251 -10.66 7.75 8.46
C SER A 251 -9.81 8.86 9.07
N GLY A 252 -10.15 10.11 8.73
CA GLY A 252 -9.47 11.32 9.18
C GLY A 252 -8.02 11.45 8.71
N VAL A 253 -7.65 10.80 7.60
CA VAL A 253 -6.26 10.76 7.13
C VAL A 253 -5.91 12.03 6.40
N ALA A 254 -4.95 12.81 6.90
CA ALA A 254 -4.50 14.01 6.19
C ALA A 254 -4.01 13.63 4.78
N LEU A 255 -4.62 14.23 3.74
CA LEU A 255 -4.36 13.82 2.35
C LEU A 255 -2.98 14.32 1.85
N SER A 256 -2.53 15.49 2.26
CA SER A 256 -1.36 16.16 1.68
C SER A 256 -0.08 15.30 1.67
N PRO A 257 0.30 14.54 2.71
CA PRO A 257 1.47 13.65 2.68
C PRO A 257 1.39 12.51 1.66
N TRP A 258 0.18 12.13 1.24
CA TRP A 258 -0.07 11.06 0.27
C TRP A 258 -0.02 11.54 -1.17
N LEU A 259 0.01 12.86 -1.38
CA LEU A 259 0.06 13.47 -2.69
C LEU A 259 1.51 13.66 -3.19
N PRO A 260 1.72 13.62 -4.53
CA PRO A 260 2.97 14.06 -5.13
C PRO A 260 3.32 15.49 -4.72
N GLU A 261 4.61 15.81 -4.66
CA GLU A 261 5.11 17.11 -4.18
C GLU A 261 4.41 18.33 -4.82
N ALA A 262 4.15 18.26 -6.14
CA ALA A 262 3.46 19.31 -6.89
C ALA A 262 2.02 19.60 -6.41
N TRP A 263 1.39 18.67 -5.70
CA TRP A 263 -0.01 18.76 -5.25
C TRP A 263 -0.16 18.96 -3.74
N ARG A 264 0.90 18.79 -2.94
CA ARG A 264 0.81 18.83 -1.47
C ARG A 264 0.27 20.16 -0.92
N ASN A 265 0.58 21.26 -1.59
CA ASN A 265 0.13 22.61 -1.22
C ASN A 265 -1.09 23.07 -2.05
N ARG A 266 -1.67 22.19 -2.86
CA ARG A 266 -2.80 22.50 -3.75
C ARG A 266 -4.09 21.83 -3.33
N VAL A 267 -4.00 20.74 -2.59
CA VAL A 267 -5.14 19.99 -2.08
C VAL A 267 -4.89 19.67 -0.61
N GLU A 268 -5.82 20.13 0.22
CA GLU A 268 -5.84 19.89 1.66
C GLU A 268 -7.18 19.24 2.03
N GLY A 269 -7.20 18.48 3.12
CA GLY A 269 -8.39 17.87 3.67
C GLY A 269 -8.13 16.51 4.32
N ASP A 270 -9.17 15.97 4.95
CA ASP A 270 -9.17 14.69 5.62
C ASP A 270 -9.77 13.63 4.70
N LEU A 271 -8.96 12.64 4.30
CA LEU A 271 -9.36 11.53 3.47
C LEU A 271 -10.09 10.47 4.31
N GLU A 272 -11.30 10.18 3.87
CA GLU A 272 -12.05 8.98 4.20
C GLU A 272 -11.98 8.05 2.99
N ALA A 273 -11.61 6.79 3.21
CA ALA A 273 -11.56 5.81 2.13
C ALA A 273 -12.02 4.44 2.63
N GLU A 274 -12.78 3.72 1.82
CA GLU A 274 -13.13 2.33 2.08
C GLU A 274 -12.94 1.53 0.80
N GLY A 275 -12.29 0.39 0.90
CA GLY A 275 -11.98 -0.38 -0.29
C GLY A 275 -11.42 -1.76 -0.03
N THR A 276 -11.11 -2.43 -1.13
CA THR A 276 -10.56 -3.77 -1.15
C THR A 276 -9.35 -3.84 -2.07
N VAL A 277 -8.37 -4.65 -1.67
CA VAL A 277 -7.20 -5.02 -2.45
C VAL A 277 -7.30 -6.50 -2.73
N ALA A 278 -7.48 -6.85 -4.00
CA ALA A 278 -7.50 -8.22 -4.47
C ALA A 278 -6.14 -8.59 -5.06
N ALA A 279 -5.56 -9.70 -4.60
CA ALA A 279 -4.34 -10.28 -5.12
C ALA A 279 -4.65 -11.68 -5.69
N PRO A 280 -5.05 -11.77 -6.97
CA PRO A 280 -5.33 -13.05 -7.61
C PRO A 280 -4.03 -13.85 -7.81
N ARG A 281 -4.14 -15.18 -7.87
CA ARG A 281 -2.99 -16.09 -8.08
C ARG A 281 -2.16 -15.73 -9.31
N ARG A 282 -2.85 -15.39 -10.41
CA ARG A 282 -2.30 -15.05 -11.71
C ARG A 282 -2.90 -13.74 -12.13
N GLY A 283 -2.05 -12.74 -12.29
CA GLY A 283 -2.45 -11.40 -12.67
C GLY A 283 -1.96 -10.34 -11.68
N PRO A 284 -2.10 -9.07 -12.05
CA PRO A 284 -1.78 -7.97 -11.17
C PRO A 284 -2.72 -7.93 -9.95
N TRP A 285 -2.25 -7.30 -8.88
CA TRP A 285 -3.15 -6.87 -7.81
C TRP A 285 -4.12 -5.81 -8.35
N LYS A 286 -5.32 -5.75 -7.77
CA LYS A 286 -6.33 -4.73 -8.08
C LYS A 286 -6.80 -4.08 -6.80
N VAL A 287 -7.00 -2.77 -6.83
CA VAL A 287 -7.63 -2.02 -5.73
C VAL A 287 -8.91 -1.41 -6.25
N GLU A 288 -9.96 -1.52 -5.46
CA GLU A 288 -11.22 -0.83 -5.69
C GLU A 288 -11.61 -0.12 -4.40
N ALA A 289 -11.87 1.18 -4.46
CA ALA A 289 -12.14 1.98 -3.27
C ALA A 289 -13.03 3.17 -3.55
N ASP A 290 -13.91 3.50 -2.61
CA ASP A 290 -14.62 4.76 -2.59
C ASP A 290 -13.85 5.75 -1.72
N LEU A 291 -13.62 6.95 -2.27
CA LEU A 291 -12.87 8.04 -1.65
C LEU A 291 -13.81 9.20 -1.36
N SER A 292 -13.66 9.81 -0.19
CA SER A 292 -14.32 11.06 0.18
C SER A 292 -13.33 11.97 0.89
N LEU A 293 -13.32 13.25 0.54
CA LEU A 293 -12.48 14.26 1.18
C LEU A 293 -13.36 15.18 2.03
N ALA A 294 -13.18 15.11 3.34
CA ALA A 294 -13.80 16.00 4.30
C ALA A 294 -12.91 17.24 4.52
N HIS A 295 -13.54 18.37 4.85
CA HIS A 295 -12.85 19.66 5.04
C HIS A 295 -11.91 20.02 3.87
N GLY A 296 -12.29 19.59 2.67
CA GLY A 296 -11.46 19.69 1.48
C GLY A 296 -11.25 21.14 1.05
N LYS A 297 -10.05 21.44 0.56
CA LYS A 297 -9.70 22.77 0.09
C LYS A 297 -8.77 22.68 -1.11
N LEU A 298 -9.08 23.46 -2.15
CA LEU A 298 -8.24 23.58 -3.34
C LEU A 298 -7.56 24.95 -3.37
N GLU A 299 -6.26 24.95 -3.61
CA GLU A 299 -5.44 26.16 -3.75
C GLU A 299 -4.51 26.03 -4.95
N GLY A 300 -4.21 27.17 -5.59
CA GLY A 300 -3.15 27.22 -6.61
C GLY A 300 -3.33 26.28 -7.81
N LEU A 301 -4.57 25.91 -8.16
CA LEU A 301 -4.88 25.21 -9.40
C LEU A 301 -5.20 26.23 -10.49
N PRO A 302 -4.25 26.58 -11.37
CA PRO A 302 -4.38 27.72 -12.28
C PRO A 302 -5.62 27.62 -13.19
N TRP A 303 -6.06 26.41 -13.54
CA TRP A 303 -7.14 26.19 -14.49
C TRP A 303 -8.56 26.09 -13.89
N LEU A 304 -8.72 25.58 -12.66
CA LEU A 304 -10.04 25.49 -12.01
C LEU A 304 -10.40 26.73 -11.19
N VAL A 305 -9.39 27.36 -10.61
CA VAL A 305 -9.59 28.40 -9.58
C VAL A 305 -9.85 29.77 -10.22
N GLU A 306 -9.20 30.09 -11.34
CA GLU A 306 -9.40 31.36 -12.05
C GLU A 306 -10.85 31.55 -12.52
N LEU A 307 -11.53 30.45 -12.88
CA LEU A 307 -12.93 30.48 -13.30
C LEU A 307 -13.91 30.67 -12.12
N ALA A 308 -13.53 30.20 -10.93
CA ALA A 308 -14.37 30.30 -9.73
C ALA A 308 -14.19 31.62 -8.96
N LEU A 309 -13.05 32.32 -9.09
CA LEU A 309 -12.60 33.34 -8.14
C LEU A 309 -12.27 34.72 -8.74
N ASN A 310 -13.06 35.26 -9.66
CA ASN A 310 -12.95 36.70 -9.94
C ASN A 310 -13.20 37.51 -8.65
N GLY A 311 -12.09 37.98 -8.07
CA GLY A 311 -11.97 38.62 -6.76
C GLY A 311 -10.56 38.50 -6.17
N GLY A 312 -9.52 38.90 -6.92
CA GLY A 312 -8.18 39.26 -6.42
C GLY A 312 -7.50 38.31 -5.41
N GLY A 313 -6.56 37.50 -5.91
CA GLY A 313 -5.64 36.69 -5.10
C GLY A 313 -6.00 35.21 -5.04
N ALA A 314 -4.98 34.36 -4.83
CA ALA A 314 -5.08 32.91 -4.70
C ALA A 314 -5.87 32.51 -3.44
N ALA A 315 -7.18 32.75 -3.44
CA ALA A 315 -8.03 32.40 -2.32
C ALA A 315 -8.36 30.90 -2.37
N ALA A 316 -8.28 30.26 -1.20
CA ALA A 316 -8.75 28.92 -0.96
C ALA A 316 -10.17 28.68 -1.49
N LEU A 317 -10.37 27.62 -2.28
CA LEU A 317 -11.70 27.14 -2.63
C LEU A 317 -12.10 26.02 -1.67
N PRO A 318 -12.99 26.27 -0.69
CA PRO A 318 -13.50 25.22 0.18
C PRO A 318 -14.43 24.28 -0.60
N LEU A 319 -14.34 22.99 -0.29
CA LEU A 319 -15.14 21.93 -0.87
C LEU A 319 -16.21 21.47 0.12
N ASP A 320 -17.47 21.56 -0.28
CA ASP A 320 -18.61 21.02 0.47
C ASP A 320 -18.76 19.51 0.23
N ARG A 321 -18.35 19.05 -0.97
CA ARG A 321 -18.36 17.64 -1.37
C ARG A 321 -17.17 17.37 -2.26
N ALA A 322 -16.48 16.27 -2.02
CA ALA A 322 -15.41 15.78 -2.88
C ALA A 322 -15.36 14.26 -2.74
N ARG A 323 -15.78 13.55 -3.79
CA ARG A 323 -15.86 12.09 -3.83
C ARG A 323 -15.36 11.55 -5.15
N ALA A 324 -14.82 10.35 -5.12
CA ALA A 324 -14.43 9.62 -6.32
C ALA A 324 -14.42 8.12 -6.03
N HIS A 325 -14.56 7.33 -7.08
CA HIS A 325 -14.34 5.90 -7.03
C HIS A 325 -12.99 5.59 -7.69
N LEU A 326 -12.10 4.95 -6.96
CA LEU A 326 -10.76 4.58 -7.41
C LEU A 326 -10.74 3.13 -7.82
N GLN A 327 -10.24 2.88 -9.03
CA GLN A 327 -9.75 1.57 -9.46
C GLN A 327 -8.24 1.69 -9.75
N ALA A 328 -7.43 0.87 -9.08
CA ALA A 328 -5.98 0.87 -9.29
C ALA A 328 -5.46 -0.51 -9.66
N GLU A 329 -4.58 -0.53 -10.65
CA GLU A 329 -3.77 -1.66 -11.06
C GLU A 329 -2.30 -1.19 -11.17
N PRO A 330 -1.32 -2.10 -11.31
CA PRO A 330 0.09 -1.72 -11.44
C PRO A 330 0.31 -0.78 -12.64
N GLY A 331 0.56 0.50 -12.34
CA GLY A 331 0.85 1.54 -13.33
C GLY A 331 -0.37 2.21 -13.97
N ASP A 332 -1.59 1.86 -13.55
CA ASP A 332 -2.84 2.47 -14.03
C ASP A 332 -3.75 2.82 -12.84
N LEU A 333 -4.15 4.08 -12.74
CA LEU A 333 -5.09 4.59 -11.74
C LEU A 333 -6.27 5.22 -12.47
N SER A 334 -7.47 4.71 -12.26
CA SER A 334 -8.72 5.27 -12.78
C SER A 334 -9.53 5.87 -11.63
N PHE A 335 -9.84 7.15 -11.74
CA PHE A 335 -10.76 7.86 -10.88
C PHE A 335 -12.07 8.06 -11.65
N GLU A 336 -13.11 7.38 -11.21
CA GLU A 336 -14.44 7.41 -11.80
C GLU A 336 -15.42 8.11 -10.86
N ARG A 337 -16.56 8.53 -11.41
CA ARG A 337 -17.63 9.17 -10.63
C ARG A 337 -17.08 10.29 -9.74
N ILE A 338 -16.12 11.05 -10.26
CA ILE A 338 -15.56 12.22 -9.58
C ILE A 338 -16.70 13.20 -9.40
N GLU A 339 -16.89 13.67 -8.18
CA GLU A 339 -17.90 14.65 -7.85
C GLU A 339 -17.31 15.61 -6.82
N ILE A 340 -17.00 16.82 -7.27
CA ILE A 340 -16.43 17.89 -6.45
C ILE A 340 -17.39 19.07 -6.49
N GLU A 341 -17.77 19.60 -5.35
CA GLU A 341 -18.69 20.72 -5.24
C GLU A 341 -18.18 21.73 -4.22
N SER A 342 -18.17 22.98 -4.65
CA SER A 342 -18.14 24.17 -3.80
C SER A 342 -19.47 24.89 -4.01
N ARG A 343 -20.36 24.76 -3.04
CA ARG A 343 -21.78 25.11 -3.16
C ARG A 343 -21.95 26.57 -3.56
N GLY A 344 -22.71 26.79 -4.62
CA GLY A 344 -22.98 28.14 -5.15
C GLY A 344 -21.78 28.79 -5.84
N ARG A 345 -20.70 28.04 -6.12
CA ARG A 345 -19.53 28.53 -6.86
C ARG A 345 -19.24 27.67 -8.07
N MET A 346 -18.99 26.38 -7.83
CA MET A 346 -18.53 25.45 -8.87
C MET A 346 -18.87 24.01 -8.50
N ARG A 347 -19.09 23.19 -9.53
CA ARG A 347 -19.22 21.75 -9.45
C ARG A 347 -18.40 21.10 -10.56
N ILE A 348 -17.78 19.96 -10.29
CA ILE A 348 -17.01 19.18 -11.24
C ILE A 348 -17.49 17.75 -11.18
N GLU A 349 -17.79 17.17 -12.34
CA GLU A 349 -18.17 15.77 -12.50
C GLU A 349 -17.30 15.10 -13.57
N GLY A 350 -17.02 13.80 -13.45
CA GLY A 350 -16.42 13.05 -14.57
C GLY A 350 -15.47 11.95 -14.16
N SER A 351 -14.45 11.73 -14.98
CA SER A 351 -13.43 10.71 -14.74
C SER A 351 -12.04 11.16 -15.21
N LEU A 352 -11.02 10.64 -14.52
CA LEU A 352 -9.60 10.84 -14.82
C LEU A 352 -8.87 9.51 -14.79
N GLN A 353 -7.86 9.37 -15.63
CA GLN A 353 -6.98 8.22 -15.68
C GLN A 353 -5.52 8.68 -15.63
N VAL A 354 -4.73 7.99 -14.82
CA VAL A 354 -3.29 8.20 -14.71
C VAL A 354 -2.58 6.91 -15.09
N ARG A 355 -1.81 6.97 -16.19
CA ARG A 355 -0.99 5.85 -16.66
C ARG A 355 0.48 6.25 -16.60
N GLY A 356 1.20 5.70 -15.63
CA GLY A 356 2.56 6.18 -15.31
C GLY A 356 2.52 7.65 -14.89
N ASP A 357 3.11 8.53 -15.70
CA ASP A 357 3.09 9.99 -15.48
C ASP A 357 2.06 10.71 -16.37
N SER A 358 1.44 10.01 -17.32
CA SER A 358 0.45 10.58 -18.25
C SER A 358 -0.90 10.71 -17.55
N LEU A 359 -1.50 11.89 -17.64
CA LEU A 359 -2.83 12.21 -17.13
C LEU A 359 -3.77 12.44 -18.31
N SER A 360 -4.94 11.79 -18.30
CA SER A 360 -6.01 12.05 -19.26
C SER A 360 -7.38 11.92 -18.63
N GLY A 361 -8.39 12.60 -19.16
CA GLY A 361 -9.76 12.39 -18.72
C GLY A 361 -10.74 13.41 -19.24
N HIS A 362 -12.00 13.20 -18.88
CA HIS A 362 -13.12 14.01 -19.33
C HIS A 362 -13.89 14.44 -18.09
N LEU A 363 -13.96 15.75 -17.90
CA LEU A 363 -14.67 16.38 -16.81
C LEU A 363 -15.79 17.26 -17.39
N ALA A 364 -16.83 17.48 -16.61
CA ALA A 364 -17.81 18.52 -16.81
C ALA A 364 -17.64 19.52 -15.67
N VAL A 365 -17.46 20.80 -16.01
CA VAL A 365 -17.31 21.88 -15.03
C VAL A 365 -18.55 22.75 -15.08
N GLY A 366 -19.29 22.75 -13.97
CA GLY A 366 -20.45 23.59 -13.72
C GLY A 366 -20.06 24.83 -12.92
N LEU A 367 -20.44 26.02 -13.39
CA LEU A 367 -20.27 27.28 -12.65
C LEU A 367 -21.62 27.89 -12.31
N ALA A 368 -21.68 28.61 -11.19
CA ALA A 368 -22.89 29.33 -10.81
C ALA A 368 -23.26 30.39 -11.88
N PRO A 369 -24.55 30.62 -12.19
CA PRO A 369 -24.98 31.57 -13.21
C PRO A 369 -24.40 32.98 -13.04
N GLU A 370 -24.26 33.44 -11.80
CA GLU A 370 -23.69 34.75 -11.47
C GLU A 370 -22.21 34.85 -11.86
N ARG A 371 -21.49 33.72 -11.85
CA ARG A 371 -20.08 33.65 -12.28
C ARG A 371 -19.96 33.66 -13.79
N VAL A 372 -20.80 32.89 -14.50
CA VAL A 372 -20.81 32.88 -15.96
C VAL A 372 -21.27 34.22 -16.53
N ALA A 373 -22.15 34.95 -15.83
CA ALA A 373 -22.56 36.30 -16.23
C ALA A 373 -21.37 37.29 -16.28
N LEU A 374 -20.29 37.04 -15.54
CA LEU A 374 -19.06 37.84 -15.59
C LEU A 374 -18.19 37.54 -16.81
N LEU A 375 -18.53 36.50 -17.60
CA LEU A 375 -17.80 36.07 -18.79
C LEU A 375 -18.60 36.44 -20.05
N PRO A 376 -18.31 37.58 -20.70
CA PRO A 376 -19.05 38.01 -21.88
C PRO A 376 -19.01 36.94 -22.98
N SER A 377 -20.19 36.59 -23.53
CA SER A 377 -20.36 35.61 -24.62
C SER A 377 -19.95 34.15 -24.29
N ALA A 378 -19.43 33.85 -23.10
CA ALA A 378 -19.08 32.47 -22.72
C ALA A 378 -20.32 31.62 -22.42
N ARG A 379 -21.41 32.24 -21.91
CA ARG A 379 -22.68 31.54 -21.64
C ARG A 379 -23.20 30.81 -22.88
N GLU A 380 -23.27 31.50 -24.02
CA GLU A 380 -23.86 30.92 -25.24
C GLU A 380 -22.91 29.98 -25.99
N LYS A 381 -21.59 30.21 -25.90
CA LYS A 381 -20.59 29.48 -26.71
C LYS A 381 -19.92 28.30 -25.99
N ILE A 382 -19.82 28.35 -24.67
CA ILE A 382 -19.02 27.39 -23.87
C ILE A 382 -19.89 26.66 -22.85
N PHE A 383 -20.78 27.38 -22.17
CA PHE A 383 -21.63 26.84 -21.11
C PHE A 383 -23.06 26.56 -21.61
N SER A 384 -23.19 25.55 -22.46
CA SER A 384 -24.42 25.27 -23.21
C SER A 384 -25.53 24.55 -22.41
N GLU A 385 -25.19 23.92 -21.28
CA GLU A 385 -26.13 23.12 -20.50
C GLU A 385 -26.38 23.74 -19.12
N GLU A 386 -27.66 23.82 -18.70
CA GLU A 386 -28.04 24.27 -17.36
C GLU A 386 -28.66 23.10 -16.59
N LYS A 387 -28.04 22.71 -15.46
CA LYS A 387 -28.48 21.57 -14.66
C LYS A 387 -28.09 21.77 -13.19
N GLY A 388 -29.03 21.52 -12.28
CA GLY A 388 -28.76 21.55 -10.84
C GLY A 388 -28.32 22.91 -10.30
N GLY A 389 -28.74 24.01 -10.95
CA GLY A 389 -28.35 25.37 -10.56
C GLY A 389 -26.96 25.81 -11.06
N TYR A 390 -26.32 25.02 -11.93
CA TYR A 390 -25.03 25.33 -12.54
C TYR A 390 -25.15 25.34 -14.07
N LEU A 391 -24.30 26.14 -14.70
CA LEU A 391 -24.06 26.18 -16.14
C LEU A 391 -22.80 25.38 -16.45
N TRP A 392 -22.93 24.37 -17.31
CA TRP A 392 -21.94 23.32 -17.51
C TRP A 392 -21.19 23.46 -18.82
N ALA A 393 -19.90 23.17 -18.78
CA ALA A 393 -19.03 23.04 -19.93
C ALA A 393 -18.22 21.72 -19.86
N PRO A 394 -18.12 20.96 -20.96
CA PRO A 394 -17.21 19.82 -21.03
C PRO A 394 -15.75 20.30 -21.07
N VAL A 395 -14.88 19.57 -20.39
CA VAL A 395 -13.45 19.84 -20.24
C VAL A 395 -12.67 18.55 -20.47
N THR A 396 -11.67 18.63 -21.34
CA THR A 396 -10.72 17.54 -21.58
C THR A 396 -9.44 17.84 -20.82
N VAL A 397 -9.05 16.94 -19.92
CA VAL A 397 -7.80 17.03 -19.16
C VAL A 397 -6.75 16.14 -19.82
N THR A 398 -5.54 16.66 -20.01
CA THR A 398 -4.40 15.96 -20.62
C THR A 398 -3.10 16.35 -19.89
N GLY A 399 -1.94 15.89 -20.38
CA GLY A 399 -0.63 16.29 -19.87
C GLY A 399 -0.05 15.27 -18.89
N THR A 400 0.57 15.78 -17.82
CA THR A 400 1.20 14.92 -16.80
C THR A 400 0.63 15.18 -15.42
N VAL A 401 0.90 14.29 -14.46
CA VAL A 401 0.51 14.53 -13.05
C VAL A 401 1.15 15.81 -12.53
N ARG A 402 2.34 16.18 -12.99
CA ARG A 402 3.07 17.39 -12.53
C ARG A 402 2.61 18.66 -13.24
N ASP A 403 2.24 18.52 -14.51
CA ASP A 403 1.81 19.61 -15.38
C ASP A 403 0.51 19.21 -16.09
N PRO A 404 -0.63 19.27 -15.40
CA PRO A 404 -1.94 19.00 -15.99
C PRO A 404 -2.34 20.13 -16.94
N GLN A 405 -2.86 19.76 -18.10
CA GLN A 405 -3.33 20.65 -19.16
C GLN A 405 -4.82 20.46 -19.39
N GLU A 406 -5.52 21.51 -19.81
CA GLU A 406 -6.96 21.47 -20.05
C GLU A 406 -7.39 22.47 -21.14
N ASP A 407 -8.57 22.26 -21.73
CA ASP A 407 -9.03 23.01 -22.91
C ASP A 407 -10.01 24.17 -22.59
N LEU A 408 -10.57 24.25 -21.38
CA LEU A 408 -11.57 25.25 -21.00
C LEU A 408 -10.98 26.66 -20.86
N SER A 409 -9.84 26.84 -20.18
CA SER A 409 -9.24 28.19 -20.02
C SER A 409 -8.83 28.81 -21.36
N PRO A 410 -8.19 28.07 -22.29
CA PRO A 410 -7.95 28.55 -23.65
C PRO A 410 -9.23 28.93 -24.40
N ARG A 411 -10.30 28.13 -24.28
CA ARG A 411 -11.61 28.41 -24.91
C ARG A 411 -12.24 29.70 -24.37
N ILE A 412 -12.22 29.89 -23.05
CA ILE A 412 -12.75 31.11 -22.40
C ILE A 412 -11.95 32.34 -22.83
N THR A 413 -10.61 32.23 -22.86
CA THR A 413 -9.73 33.31 -23.30
C THR A 413 -10.00 33.70 -24.77
N ALA A 414 -10.22 32.72 -25.65
CA ALA A 414 -10.55 32.96 -27.05
C ALA A 414 -11.87 33.74 -27.19
N VAL A 415 -12.93 33.31 -26.49
CA VAL A 415 -14.23 33.99 -26.52
C VAL A 415 -14.15 35.40 -25.95
N ALA A 416 -13.40 35.61 -24.86
CA ALA A 416 -13.20 36.94 -24.29
C ALA A 416 -12.49 37.89 -25.28
N LYS A 417 -11.44 37.42 -25.98
CA LYS A 417 -10.73 38.20 -27.01
C LYS A 417 -11.65 38.57 -28.17
N GLU A 418 -12.48 37.65 -28.65
CA GLU A 418 -13.48 37.91 -29.68
C GLU A 418 -14.51 38.95 -29.25
N ALA A 419 -15.02 38.86 -28.01
CA ALA A 419 -16.00 39.78 -27.48
C ALA A 419 -15.44 41.21 -27.36
N VAL A 420 -14.19 41.37 -26.89
CA VAL A 420 -13.51 42.67 -26.84
C VAL A 420 -13.31 43.24 -28.25
N LYS A 421 -12.81 42.43 -29.19
CA LYS A 421 -12.63 42.87 -30.59
C LYS A 421 -13.95 43.33 -31.20
N ALA A 422 -15.03 42.55 -31.05
CA ALA A 422 -16.35 42.89 -31.57
C ALA A 422 -16.96 44.13 -30.90
N GLY A 423 -16.67 44.35 -29.61
CA GLY A 423 -17.06 45.55 -28.88
C GLY A 423 -16.35 46.80 -29.40
N VAL A 424 -15.03 46.73 -29.60
CA VAL A 424 -14.23 47.82 -30.17
C VAL A 424 -14.69 48.16 -31.59
N GLU A 425 -14.91 47.15 -32.44
CA GLU A 425 -15.43 47.34 -33.79
C GLU A 425 -16.82 48.00 -33.81
N ARG A 426 -17.71 47.60 -32.88
CA ARG A 426 -19.03 48.23 -32.72
C ARG A 426 -18.92 49.69 -32.29
N THR A 427 -18.04 50.01 -31.34
CA THR A 427 -17.83 51.40 -30.88
C THR A 427 -17.25 52.27 -31.99
N ILE A 428 -16.25 51.77 -32.75
CA ILE A 428 -15.68 52.48 -33.90
C ILE A 428 -16.76 52.73 -34.97
N ARG A 429 -17.57 51.70 -35.29
CA ARG A 429 -18.65 51.83 -36.28
C ARG A 429 -19.73 52.82 -35.82
N SER A 430 -20.13 52.77 -34.56
CA SER A 430 -21.10 53.70 -33.98
C SER A 430 -20.59 55.15 -34.02
N ALA A 431 -19.31 55.38 -33.69
CA ALA A 431 -18.68 56.70 -33.78
C ALA A 431 -18.60 57.21 -35.24
N LEU A 432 -18.25 56.34 -36.19
CA LEU A 432 -18.24 56.68 -37.62
C LEU A 432 -19.63 57.02 -38.15
N ASP A 433 -20.66 56.27 -37.75
CA ASP A 433 -22.05 56.51 -38.15
C ASP A 433 -22.62 57.80 -37.53
N PHE A 434 -22.19 58.15 -36.31
CA PHE A 434 -22.51 59.44 -35.70
C PHE A 434 -21.87 60.61 -36.47
N LEU A 435 -20.58 60.51 -36.81
CA LEU A 435 -19.87 61.52 -37.59
C LEU A 435 -20.43 61.70 -39.01
N ARG A 436 -20.91 60.62 -39.63
CA ARG A 436 -21.61 60.68 -40.93
C ARG A 436 -22.97 61.38 -40.81
N ARG A 437 -23.74 61.09 -39.76
CA ARG A 437 -25.02 61.77 -39.51
C ARG A 437 -24.86 63.25 -39.17
N SER A 438 -23.83 63.63 -38.40
CA SER A 438 -23.59 65.03 -38.04
C SER A 438 -23.11 65.90 -39.21
N ARG A 439 -22.54 65.29 -40.28
CA ARG A 439 -22.17 65.99 -41.52
C ARG A 439 -23.30 66.06 -42.56
N GLY A 440 -24.43 65.39 -42.30
CA GLY A 440 -25.55 65.26 -43.24
C GLY A 440 -26.77 66.16 -42.94
N SER A 441 -26.67 67.12 -42.01
CA SER A 441 -27.78 68.06 -41.75
C SER A 441 -27.64 69.30 -42.65
N PRO A 442 -28.52 69.52 -43.65
CA PRO A 442 -28.62 70.82 -44.31
C PRO A 442 -29.28 71.80 -43.34
N GLY A 443 -28.68 72.98 -43.17
CA GLY A 443 -29.35 74.09 -42.48
C GLY A 443 -30.64 74.48 -43.20
N PRO A 444 -31.64 74.99 -42.46
CA PRO A 444 -32.94 75.41 -43.01
C PRO A 444 -32.83 76.55 -44.03
#